data_AF-I0B038-F1
#
_entry.id   AF-I0B038-F1
#
_cell.length_a   1.000
_cell.length_b   1.000
_cell.length_c   1.000
_cell.angle_alpha   90.00
_cell.angle_beta   90.00
_cell.angle_gamma   90.00
#
_symmetry.space_group_name_H-M   'P 1'
#
loop_
_entity.id
_entity.type
_entity.pdbx_description
1 polymer ?
#
loop_
_entity_poly.entity_id
_entity_poly.type
_entity_poly.pdbx_seq_one_letter_code
_entity_poly.pdbx_strand_id
1 'polypeptide(L)'
;MILMMMMSLIMIIISNIFMMISFIISKKSFLDREKCSPFECGFDPKSLSRIPFSLHFFLITVIFLIFDVEIALIFPMIPTFLSVNFITWFKINFFFIIILLLGLYHEWNQNMLNWTN
;
A
#
# COMPACT_ATOMS: atom_id res chain seq x y z
N MET A 1 3.83 6.63 -25.70
CA MET A 1 2.53 6.27 -25.11
C MET A 1 2.00 4.94 -25.66
N ILE A 2 1.84 4.80 -26.98
CA ILE A 2 1.37 3.54 -27.61
C ILE A 2 2.25 2.33 -27.23
N LEU A 3 3.59 2.48 -27.26
CA LEU A 3 4.50 1.40 -26.86
C LEU A 3 4.29 0.95 -25.41
N MET A 4 4.10 1.88 -24.46
CA MET A 4 3.82 1.52 -23.06
C MET A 4 2.50 0.78 -22.93
N MET A 5 1.47 1.21 -23.67
CA MET A 5 0.17 0.55 -23.68
C MET A 5 0.28 -0.87 -24.23
N MET A 6 1.03 -1.06 -25.33
CA MET A 6 1.29 -2.39 -25.89
C MET A 6 2.02 -3.30 -24.91
N MET A 7 3.05 -2.80 -24.21
CA MET A 7 3.75 -3.59 -23.19
C MET A 7 2.82 -3.99 -22.03
N SER A 8 1.98 -3.08 -21.55
CA SER A 8 1.02 -3.41 -20.48
C SER A 8 0.00 -4.47 -20.90
N LEU A 9 -0.49 -4.41 -22.14
CA LEU A 9 -1.41 -5.40 -22.70
C LEU A 9 -0.76 -6.79 -22.81
N ILE A 10 0.48 -6.84 -23.29
CA ILE A 10 1.24 -8.10 -23.40
C ILE A 10 1.38 -8.76 -22.03
N MET A 11 1.71 -7.99 -20.98
CA MET A 11 1.87 -8.54 -19.62
C MET A 11 0.56 -9.10 -19.06
N ILE A 12 -0.57 -8.43 -19.27
CA ILE A 12 -1.89 -8.90 -18.84
C ILE A 12 -2.30 -10.19 -19.59
N ILE A 13 -2.01 -10.26 -20.90
CA ILE A 13 -2.30 -11.44 -21.71
C ILE A 13 -1.48 -12.63 -21.20
N ILE A 14 -0.19 -12.44 -20.94
CA ILE A 14 0.69 -13.50 -20.44
C ILE A 14 0.21 -14.01 -19.07
N SER A 15 -0.14 -13.14 -18.12
CA SER A 15 -0.64 -13.58 -16.80
C SER A 15 -1.92 -14.38 -16.90
N ASN A 16 -2.84 -13.98 -17.79
CA ASN A 16 -4.09 -14.70 -18.02
C ASN A 16 -3.87 -16.05 -18.70
N ILE A 17 -2.96 -16.15 -19.66
CA ILE A 17 -2.60 -17.42 -20.30
C ILE A 17 -2.04 -18.39 -19.27
N PHE A 18 -1.11 -17.95 -18.41
CA PHE A 18 -0.59 -18.81 -17.34
C PHE A 18 -1.68 -19.25 -16.35
N MET A 19 -2.58 -18.34 -15.97
CA MET A 19 -3.72 -18.70 -15.11
C MET A 19 -4.62 -19.74 -15.77
N MET A 20 -4.95 -19.58 -17.06
CA MET A 20 -5.77 -20.55 -17.80
C MET A 20 -5.10 -21.91 -17.94
N ILE A 21 -3.80 -21.93 -18.30
CA ILE A 21 -3.02 -23.17 -18.40
C ILE A 21 -3.01 -23.90 -17.05
N SER A 22 -2.77 -23.19 -15.95
CA SER A 22 -2.77 -23.80 -14.61
C SER A 22 -4.14 -24.37 -14.24
N PHE A 23 -5.23 -23.70 -14.61
CA PHE A 23 -6.59 -24.18 -14.38
C PHE A 23 -6.88 -25.46 -15.18
N ILE A 24 -6.50 -25.49 -16.47
CA ILE A 24 -6.72 -26.63 -17.37
C ILE A 24 -5.88 -27.85 -16.94
N ILE A 25 -4.62 -27.66 -16.55
CA ILE A 25 -3.73 -28.75 -16.12
C ILE A 25 -4.11 -29.26 -14.72
N SER A 26 -4.71 -28.42 -13.87
CA SER A 26 -5.02 -28.80 -12.50
C SER A 26 -6.00 -29.96 -12.43
N LYS A 27 -5.56 -31.09 -11.86
CA LYS A 27 -6.44 -32.20 -11.45
C LYS A 27 -7.17 -31.81 -10.16
N LYS A 28 -8.18 -30.95 -10.25
CA LYS A 28 -9.04 -30.64 -9.10
C LYS A 28 -9.97 -31.84 -8.84
N SER A 29 -10.04 -32.28 -7.59
CA SER A 29 -11.14 -33.16 -7.19
C SER A 29 -12.43 -32.33 -7.16
N PHE A 30 -13.51 -32.91 -7.67
CA PHE A 30 -14.81 -32.27 -7.65
C PHE A 30 -15.34 -32.29 -6.21
N LEU A 31 -15.33 -31.13 -5.56
CA LEU A 31 -16.10 -30.84 -4.33
C LEU A 31 -15.84 -31.76 -3.11
N ASP A 32 -14.57 -31.97 -2.73
CA ASP A 32 -14.28 -32.53 -1.40
C ASP A 32 -14.54 -31.47 -0.32
N ARG A 33 -15.52 -31.71 0.57
CA ARG A 33 -15.86 -30.81 1.69
C ARG A 33 -14.62 -30.43 2.52
N GLU A 34 -13.76 -31.39 2.80
CA GLU A 34 -12.53 -31.19 3.60
C GLU A 34 -11.46 -30.34 2.89
N LYS A 35 -11.51 -30.23 1.55
CA LYS A 35 -10.64 -29.30 0.81
C LYS A 35 -11.24 -27.90 0.71
N CYS A 36 -12.55 -27.80 0.91
CA CYS A 36 -13.29 -26.54 0.90
C CYS A 36 -13.46 -25.94 2.31
N SER A 37 -13.11 -26.66 3.38
CA SER A 37 -13.10 -26.15 4.74
C SER A 37 -11.86 -25.27 5.00
N PRO A 38 -11.97 -24.27 5.91
CA PRO A 38 -10.84 -23.44 6.28
C PRO A 38 -9.78 -24.26 7.01
N PHE A 39 -8.51 -24.02 6.69
CA PHE A 39 -7.37 -24.71 7.29
C PHE A 39 -6.98 -24.08 8.63
N GLU A 40 -7.23 -24.79 9.74
CA GLU A 40 -6.71 -24.43 11.08
C GLU A 40 -5.83 -25.57 11.62
N CYS A 41 -4.73 -25.86 10.92
CA CYS A 41 -3.78 -26.94 11.25
C CYS A 41 -4.43 -28.34 11.38
N GLY A 42 -5.47 -28.61 10.59
CA GLY A 42 -6.22 -29.88 10.63
C GLY A 42 -7.31 -29.95 11.69
N PHE A 43 -7.60 -28.84 12.38
CA PHE A 43 -8.71 -28.71 13.31
C PHE A 43 -9.86 -27.91 12.69
N ASP A 44 -11.07 -28.14 13.21
CA ASP A 44 -12.21 -27.27 12.93
C ASP A 44 -11.98 -25.88 13.53
N PRO A 45 -12.42 -24.81 12.83
CA PRO A 45 -12.13 -23.47 13.26
C PRO A 45 -12.78 -23.15 14.60
N LYS A 46 -11.99 -22.73 15.60
CA LYS A 46 -12.51 -22.42 16.95
C LYS A 46 -13.33 -21.13 16.99
N SER A 47 -13.05 -20.21 16.07
CA SER A 47 -13.70 -18.91 16.00
C SER A 47 -13.91 -18.47 14.55
N LEU A 48 -14.79 -17.49 14.37
CA LEU A 48 -14.95 -16.85 13.06
C LEU A 48 -13.64 -16.16 12.67
N SER A 49 -13.28 -16.24 11.39
CA SER A 49 -12.09 -15.58 10.85
C SER A 49 -12.09 -14.05 10.98
N ARG A 50 -13.26 -13.45 11.24
CA ARG A 50 -13.43 -12.01 11.44
C ARG A 50 -13.34 -11.68 12.93
N ILE A 51 -12.11 -11.49 13.39
CA ILE A 51 -11.78 -11.06 14.74
C ILE A 51 -11.86 -9.52 14.80
N PRO A 52 -12.27 -8.92 15.94
CA PRO A 52 -12.16 -7.47 16.12
C PRO A 52 -10.75 -6.97 15.80
N PHE A 53 -10.69 -5.94 14.96
CA PHE A 53 -9.45 -5.39 14.44
C PHE A 53 -8.72 -4.55 15.50
N SER A 54 -7.39 -4.54 15.47
CA SER A 54 -6.61 -3.70 16.39
C SER A 54 -6.66 -2.24 15.94
N LEU A 55 -6.98 -1.33 16.87
CA LEU A 55 -7.01 0.11 16.58
C LEU A 55 -5.62 0.66 16.22
N HIS A 56 -4.55 0.02 16.68
CA HIS A 56 -3.19 0.41 16.34
C HIS A 56 -2.89 0.24 14.84
N PHE A 57 -3.29 -0.89 14.24
CA PHE A 57 -3.12 -1.05 12.79
C PHE A 57 -3.96 -0.02 12.00
N PHE A 58 -5.14 0.34 12.51
CA PHE A 58 -5.97 1.39 11.88
C PHE A 58 -5.25 2.74 11.89
N LEU A 59 -4.69 3.15 13.03
CA LEU A 59 -3.98 4.43 13.15
C LEU A 59 -2.78 4.50 12.21
N ILE A 60 -1.99 3.43 12.11
CA ILE A 60 -0.85 3.36 11.17
C ILE A 60 -1.32 3.53 9.72
N THR A 61 -2.45 2.92 9.32
CA THR A 61 -2.98 3.09 7.96
C THR A 61 -3.45 4.51 7.66
N VAL A 62 -4.02 5.20 8.64
CA VAL A 62 -4.43 6.60 8.51
C VAL A 62 -3.22 7.52 8.37
N ILE A 63 -2.19 7.30 9.19
CA ILE A 63 -0.92 8.05 9.13
C ILE A 63 -0.26 7.84 7.76
N PHE A 64 -0.21 6.61 7.25
CA PHE A 64 0.33 6.31 5.92
C PHE A 64 -0.41 7.08 4.81
N LEU A 65 -1.75 7.17 4.89
CA LEU A 65 -2.55 7.90 3.90
C LEU A 65 -2.21 9.39 3.91
N ILE A 66 -2.06 10.00 5.09
CA ILE A 66 -1.68 11.41 5.23
C ILE A 66 -0.29 11.64 4.62
N PHE A 67 0.70 10.78 4.95
CA PHE A 67 2.04 10.88 4.39
C PHE A 67 2.07 10.74 2.87
N ASP A 68 1.21 9.90 2.27
CA ASP A 68 1.12 9.77 0.80
C ASP A 68 0.65 11.08 0.14
N VAL A 69 -0.32 11.76 0.74
CA VAL A 69 -0.78 13.10 0.30
C VAL A 69 0.33 14.13 0.45
N GLU A 70 1.10 14.10 1.54
CA GLU A 70 2.24 15.00 1.75
C GLU A 70 3.33 14.80 0.69
N ILE A 71 3.63 13.55 0.32
CA ILE A 71 4.60 13.25 -0.75
C ILE A 71 4.10 13.78 -2.09
N ALA A 72 2.80 13.67 -2.39
CA ALA A 72 2.22 14.26 -3.59
C ALA A 72 2.38 15.79 -3.63
N LEU A 73 2.32 16.47 -2.47
CA LEU A 73 2.59 17.91 -2.35
C LEU A 73 4.08 18.26 -2.51
N ILE A 74 5.00 17.35 -2.17
CA ILE A 74 6.45 17.53 -2.39
C ILE A 74 6.81 17.36 -3.88
N PHE A 75 6.12 16.49 -4.62
CA PHE A 75 6.42 16.21 -6.03
C PHE A 75 6.58 17.45 -6.94
N PRO A 76 5.71 18.49 -6.89
CA PRO A 76 5.87 19.69 -7.71
C PRO A 76 7.10 20.55 -7.38
N MET A 77 7.83 20.30 -6.29
CA MET A 77 9.06 21.02 -5.99
C MET A 77 10.14 20.82 -7.06
N ILE A 78 10.20 19.63 -7.67
CA ILE A 78 11.18 19.28 -8.69
C ILE A 78 10.98 20.09 -9.98
N PRO A 79 9.81 20.07 -10.64
CA PRO A 79 9.61 20.83 -11.88
C PRO A 79 9.62 22.35 -11.66
N THR A 80 9.22 22.83 -10.48
CA THR A 80 9.17 24.28 -10.19
C THR A 80 10.54 24.91 -9.94
N PHE A 81 11.59 24.10 -9.72
CA PHE A 81 12.95 24.59 -9.51
C PHE A 81 13.46 25.43 -10.68
N LEU A 82 13.08 25.06 -11.91
CA LEU A 82 13.54 25.71 -13.13
C LEU A 82 12.69 26.93 -13.53
N SER A 83 11.48 27.09 -12.98
CA SER A 83 10.52 28.11 -13.41
C SER A 83 10.43 29.33 -12.49
N VAL A 84 10.89 29.22 -11.25
CA VAL A 84 10.75 30.25 -10.21
C VAL A 84 12.13 30.73 -9.74
N ASN A 85 12.21 31.95 -9.21
CA ASN A 85 13.44 32.47 -8.63
C ASN A 85 13.93 31.58 -7.46
N PHE A 86 15.23 31.26 -7.45
CA PHE A 86 15.84 30.31 -6.52
C PHE A 86 15.59 30.66 -5.05
N ILE A 87 15.70 31.94 -4.70
CA ILE A 87 15.53 32.40 -3.31
C ILE A 87 14.10 32.18 -2.83
N THR A 88 13.09 32.46 -3.67
CA THR A 88 11.68 32.25 -3.32
C THR A 88 11.33 30.77 -3.26
N TRP A 89 11.84 29.98 -4.21
CA TRP A 89 11.67 28.53 -4.23
C TRP A 89 12.24 27.89 -2.97
N PHE A 90 13.47 28.24 -2.60
CA PHE A 90 14.15 27.70 -1.41
C PHE A 90 13.41 28.04 -0.12
N LYS A 91 12.97 29.29 0.06
CA LYS A 91 12.24 29.72 1.27
C LYS A 91 10.94 28.94 1.47
N ILE A 92 10.15 28.77 0.41
CA ILE A 92 8.85 28.09 0.48
C ILE A 92 9.05 26.61 0.79
N ASN A 93 9.96 25.93 0.08
CA ASN A 93 10.19 24.50 0.27
C ASN A 93 10.81 24.20 1.63
N PHE A 94 11.75 25.03 2.08
CA PHE A 94 12.36 24.87 3.39
C PHE A 94 11.32 25.02 4.51
N PHE A 95 10.45 26.03 4.40
CA PHE A 95 9.36 26.21 5.35
C PHE A 95 8.38 25.02 5.34
N PHE A 96 8.02 24.52 4.16
CA PHE A 96 7.13 23.37 4.02
C PHE A 96 7.72 22.10 4.64
N ILE A 97 8.99 21.79 4.38
CA ILE A 97 9.67 20.61 4.95
C ILE A 97 9.74 20.69 6.47
N ILE A 98 9.99 21.89 7.05
CA ILE A 98 9.99 22.06 8.51
C ILE A 98 8.63 21.70 9.11
N ILE A 99 7.53 22.14 8.49
CA ILE A 99 6.18 21.82 8.99
C ILE A 99 5.95 20.32 9.00
N LEU A 100 6.32 19.61 7.93
CA LEU A 100 6.19 18.16 7.85
C LEU A 100 7.01 17.44 8.92
N LEU A 101 8.26 17.86 9.14
CA LEU A 101 9.12 17.30 10.18
C LEU A 101 8.54 17.51 11.60
N LEU A 102 7.96 18.68 11.87
CA LEU A 102 7.29 18.96 13.14
C LEU A 102 6.05 18.08 13.34
N GLY A 103 5.27 17.84 12.27
CA GLY A 103 4.12 16.92 12.30
C GLY A 103 4.55 15.50 12.67
N LEU A 104 5.59 14.98 12.01
CA LEU A 104 6.13 13.66 12.28
C LEU A 104 6.70 13.55 13.70
N TYR A 105 7.38 14.58 14.19
CA TYR A 105 7.87 14.61 15.57
C TYR A 105 6.73 14.58 16.59
N HIS A 106 5.63 15.29 16.30
CA HIS A 106 4.43 15.24 17.15
C HIS A 106 3.82 13.84 17.18
N GLU A 107 3.66 13.18 16.04
CA GLU A 107 3.15 11.80 15.97
C GLU A 107 4.04 10.80 16.74
N TRP A 108 5.37 10.96 16.64
CA TRP A 108 6.29 10.14 17.40
C TRP A 108 6.14 10.37 18.91
N ASN A 109 6.02 11.62 19.36
CA ASN A 109 5.82 11.91 20.77
C ASN A 109 4.50 11.35 21.32
N GLN A 110 3.48 11.16 20.48
CA GLN A 110 2.23 10.49 20.84
C GLN A 110 2.33 8.95 20.90
N ASN A 111 3.52 8.38 20.68
CA ASN A 111 3.77 6.93 20.66
C ASN A 111 2.90 6.16 19.65
N MET A 112 2.28 6.83 18.66
CA MET A 112 1.43 6.17 17.66
C MET A 112 2.22 5.22 16.75
N LEU A 113 3.54 5.43 16.66
CA LEU A 113 4.47 4.61 15.88
C LEU A 113 5.07 3.45 16.68
N ASN A 114 4.89 3.44 18.01
CA ASN A 114 5.45 2.39 18.85
C ASN A 114 4.50 1.19 18.92
N TRP A 115 5.06 0.00 18.76
CA TRP A 115 4.30 -1.23 18.94
C TRP A 115 4.10 -1.48 20.45
N THR A 116 2.85 -1.77 20.85
CA THR A 116 2.56 -2.26 22.20
C THR A 116 2.93 -3.74 22.30
N ASN A 117 4.01 -4.08 23.00
CA ASN A 117 4.34 -5.47 23.30
C ASN A 117 3.24 -6.16 24.12
#